data_AF-A0A851YNH6-F1
#
_entry.id   AF-A0A851YNH6-F1
#
_cell.length_a   1.000
_cell.length_b   1.000
_cell.length_c   1.000
_cell.angle_alpha   90.00
_cell.angle_beta   90.00
_cell.angle_gamma   90.00
#
_symmetry.space_group_name_H-M   'P 1'
#
loop_
_entity.id
_entity.type
_entity.pdbx_description
1 polymer ?
#
loop_
_entity_poly.entity_id
_entity_poly.type
_entity_poly.pdbx_seq_one_letter_code
_entity_poly.pdbx_strand_id
1 'polypeptide(L)'
;QLLGNQEHIKVELENLKKTYDSQQQKLEERVIAMGKELQEAKAVTGDTQHKLVEQSAMLLTCQSQLQEVEVENSQLQLRLKELNEEYRSRLTQYIKDVADYMDSKASNLAGPSRAPADHAPMKRFVDSMLKDIKASYKSREEQLATAARGYKKRMKNLVKKHENLLIAYGLQRQQIRSLGNSTTDCGPAELHFSITDPELLTNTTRELNRLREDKAKLEVQLQELQKVVSGLLALQLDEERWAELRKQLQEFAHTTQEDLEQERSQLLTRAVVAEEQVSELQEYIDKHLTR
;
A
#
# COMPACT_ATOMS: atom_id res chain seq x y z
N GLN A 1 67.20 31.98 -21.01
CA GLN A 1 66.23 31.49 -19.99
C GLN A 1 65.02 30.76 -20.59
N LEU A 2 64.99 30.44 -21.90
CA LEU A 2 63.82 29.84 -22.55
C LEU A 2 63.74 28.30 -22.47
N LEU A 3 64.88 27.59 -22.39
CA LEU A 3 64.91 26.12 -22.32
C LEU A 3 64.39 25.56 -20.99
N GLY A 4 64.70 26.20 -19.86
CA GLY A 4 64.21 25.76 -18.54
C GLY A 4 62.68 25.79 -18.40
N ASN A 5 62.00 26.68 -19.13
CA ASN A 5 60.54 26.73 -19.16
C ASN A 5 59.95 25.60 -20.00
N GLN A 6 60.66 25.13 -21.03
CA GLN A 6 60.20 24.06 -21.92
C GLN A 6 60.28 22.67 -21.25
N GLU A 7 61.33 22.42 -20.47
CA GLU A 7 61.41 21.22 -19.60
C GLU A 7 60.33 21.24 -18.51
N HIS A 8 60.09 22.39 -17.87
CA HIS A 8 59.07 22.53 -16.83
C HIS A 8 57.66 22.20 -17.36
N ILE A 9 57.29 22.77 -18.51
CA ILE A 9 55.99 22.51 -19.16
C ILE A 9 55.84 21.02 -19.53
N LYS A 10 56.92 20.36 -19.97
CA LYS A 10 56.89 18.91 -20.24
C LYS A 10 56.62 18.09 -18.99
N VAL A 11 57.28 18.41 -17.88
CA VAL A 11 57.09 17.70 -16.61
C VAL A 11 55.66 17.90 -16.07
N GLU A 12 55.12 19.11 -16.18
CA GLU A 12 53.72 19.37 -15.80
C GLU A 12 52.72 18.61 -16.67
N LEU A 13 52.94 18.54 -17.99
CA LEU A 13 52.13 17.74 -18.90
C LEU A 13 52.19 16.24 -18.58
N GLU A 14 53.38 15.72 -18.27
CA GLU A 14 53.58 14.33 -17.87
C GLU A 14 52.84 14.01 -16.56
N ASN A 15 52.89 14.93 -15.59
CA ASN A 15 52.16 14.81 -14.33
C ASN A 15 50.65 14.89 -14.55
N LEU A 16 50.17 15.82 -15.38
CA LEU A 16 48.76 15.96 -15.72
C LEU A 16 48.23 14.69 -16.39
N LYS A 17 48.99 14.14 -17.34
CA LYS A 17 48.67 12.87 -18.02
C LYS A 17 48.57 11.72 -17.01
N LYS A 18 49.54 11.57 -16.11
CA LYS A 18 49.50 10.55 -15.05
C LYS A 18 48.29 10.71 -14.12
N THR A 19 47.93 11.93 -13.76
CA THR A 19 46.73 12.18 -12.94
C THR A 19 45.45 11.83 -13.69
N TYR A 20 45.37 12.15 -14.98
CA TYR A 20 44.23 11.81 -15.82
C TYR A 20 44.10 10.29 -15.99
N ASP A 21 45.19 9.60 -16.30
CA ASP A 21 45.21 8.13 -16.45
C ASP A 21 44.79 7.44 -15.14
N SER A 22 45.26 7.93 -13.98
CA SER A 22 44.84 7.41 -12.68
C SER A 22 43.36 7.66 -12.38
N GLN A 23 42.83 8.84 -12.75
CA GLN A 23 41.41 9.14 -12.60
C GLN A 23 40.56 8.27 -13.53
N GLN A 24 41.00 8.07 -14.76
CA GLN A 24 40.31 7.22 -15.73
C GLN A 24 40.28 5.75 -15.25
N GLN A 25 41.40 5.23 -14.76
CA GLN A 25 41.44 3.87 -14.19
C GLN A 25 40.51 3.73 -12.99
N LYS A 26 40.47 4.72 -12.07
CA LYS A 26 39.54 4.70 -10.94
C LYS A 26 38.07 4.72 -11.37
N LEU A 27 37.75 5.45 -12.44
CA LEU A 27 36.39 5.46 -13.00
C LEU A 27 36.03 4.11 -13.62
N GLU A 28 36.94 3.50 -14.38
CA GLU A 28 36.76 2.17 -14.97
C GLU A 28 36.55 1.10 -13.89
N GLU A 29 37.38 1.10 -12.83
CA GLU A 29 37.22 0.21 -11.68
C GLU A 29 35.87 0.41 -10.98
N ARG A 30 35.42 1.66 -10.83
CA ARG A 30 34.12 1.97 -10.22
C ARG A 30 32.95 1.53 -11.09
N VAL A 31 33.05 1.66 -12.41
CA VAL A 31 32.03 1.16 -13.35
C VAL A 31 31.95 -0.37 -13.28
N ILE A 32 33.09 -1.06 -13.20
CA ILE A 32 33.11 -2.52 -13.05
C ILE A 32 32.50 -2.94 -11.71
N ALA A 33 32.83 -2.26 -10.61
CA ALA A 33 32.26 -2.54 -9.29
C ALA A 33 30.74 -2.34 -9.28
N MET A 34 30.24 -1.21 -9.79
CA MET A 34 28.80 -0.95 -9.91
C MET A 34 28.10 -1.97 -10.81
N GLY A 35 28.77 -2.43 -11.87
CA GLY A 35 28.25 -3.49 -12.75
C GLY A 35 28.04 -4.82 -12.03
N LYS A 36 28.98 -5.21 -11.16
CA LYS A 36 28.87 -6.41 -10.31
C LYS A 36 27.76 -6.29 -9.28
N GLU A 37 27.71 -5.17 -8.56
CA GLU A 37 26.66 -4.89 -7.57
C GLU A 37 25.26 -4.91 -8.21
N LEU A 38 25.11 -4.33 -9.40
CA LEU A 38 23.85 -4.34 -10.15
C LEU A 38 23.45 -5.76 -10.58
N GLN A 39 24.41 -6.60 -10.98
CA GLN A 39 24.14 -8.00 -11.33
C GLN A 39 23.72 -8.82 -10.11
N GLU A 40 24.40 -8.65 -8.97
CA GLU A 40 24.04 -9.30 -7.71
C GLU A 40 22.65 -8.87 -7.23
N ALA A 41 22.34 -7.56 -7.27
CA ALA A 41 21.02 -7.05 -6.92
C ALA A 41 19.90 -7.61 -7.82
N LYS A 42 20.18 -7.76 -9.12
CA LYS A 42 19.24 -8.40 -10.06
C LYS A 42 19.03 -9.88 -9.74
N ALA A 43 20.09 -10.61 -9.39
CA ALA A 43 19.98 -12.01 -8.99
C ALA A 43 19.13 -12.17 -7.73
N VAL A 44 19.40 -11.39 -6.68
CA VAL A 44 18.61 -11.39 -5.44
C VAL A 44 17.15 -11.02 -5.70
N THR A 45 16.90 -10.01 -6.53
CA THR A 45 15.53 -9.63 -6.91
C THR A 45 14.82 -10.78 -7.62
N GLY A 46 15.48 -11.45 -8.56
CA GLY A 46 14.95 -12.65 -9.24
C GLY A 46 14.62 -13.78 -8.27
N ASP A 47 15.51 -14.08 -7.33
CA ASP A 47 15.29 -15.11 -6.30
C ASP A 47 14.12 -14.77 -5.38
N THR A 48 14.00 -13.51 -4.97
CA THR A 48 12.86 -13.06 -4.15
C THR A 48 11.54 -13.15 -4.91
N GLN A 49 11.55 -12.81 -6.20
CA GLN A 49 10.37 -12.92 -7.05
C GLN A 49 9.94 -14.38 -7.24
N HIS A 50 10.89 -15.28 -7.47
CA HIS A 50 10.60 -16.72 -7.57
C HIS A 50 9.98 -17.25 -6.28
N LYS A 51 10.58 -16.92 -5.12
CA LYS A 51 10.04 -17.32 -3.81
C LYS A 51 8.64 -16.76 -3.58
N LEU A 52 8.37 -15.52 -3.99
CA LEU A 52 7.05 -14.90 -3.86
C LEU A 52 6.00 -15.62 -4.73
N VAL A 53 6.35 -16.00 -5.96
CA VAL A 53 5.47 -16.78 -6.83
C VAL A 53 5.20 -18.17 -6.25
N GLU A 54 6.23 -18.83 -5.74
CA GLU A 54 6.11 -20.14 -5.10
C GLU A 54 5.19 -20.09 -3.87
N GLN A 55 5.40 -19.11 -2.98
CA GLN A 55 4.54 -18.89 -1.82
C GLN A 55 3.09 -18.55 -2.21
N SER A 56 2.90 -17.77 -3.29
CA SER A 56 1.57 -17.44 -3.80
C SER A 56 0.83 -18.69 -4.32
N ALA A 57 1.54 -19.57 -5.03
CA ALA A 57 0.99 -20.84 -5.50
C ALA A 57 0.63 -21.79 -4.34
N MET A 58 1.49 -21.86 -3.31
CA MET A 58 1.19 -22.63 -2.10
C MET A 58 -0.04 -22.08 -1.37
N LEU A 59 -0.13 -20.75 -1.21
CA LEU A 59 -1.26 -20.10 -0.54
C LEU A 59 -2.59 -20.38 -1.25
N LEU A 60 -2.61 -20.30 -2.59
CA LEU A 60 -3.80 -20.65 -3.38
C LEU A 60 -4.19 -22.12 -3.21
N THR A 61 -3.20 -23.03 -3.17
CA THR A 61 -3.45 -24.46 -2.93
C THR A 61 -4.06 -24.70 -1.55
N CYS A 62 -3.47 -24.10 -0.51
CA CYS A 62 -4.01 -24.17 0.84
C CYS A 62 -5.42 -23.56 0.95
N GLN A 63 -5.69 -22.48 0.22
CA GLN A 63 -7.01 -21.86 0.19
C GLN A 63 -8.06 -22.77 -0.47
N SER A 64 -7.71 -23.47 -1.56
CA SER A 64 -8.59 -24.48 -2.17
C SER A 64 -8.88 -25.63 -1.20
N GLN A 65 -7.85 -26.16 -0.54
CA GLN A 65 -8.00 -27.23 0.44
C GLN A 65 -8.88 -26.80 1.63
N LEU A 66 -8.73 -25.55 2.10
CA LEU A 66 -9.59 -25.00 3.15
C LEU A 66 -11.06 -25.01 2.71
N GLN A 67 -11.36 -24.55 1.49
CA GLN A 67 -12.73 -24.54 0.96
C GLN A 67 -13.30 -25.95 0.80
N GLU A 68 -12.51 -26.90 0.32
CA GLU A 68 -12.92 -28.31 0.21
C GLU A 68 -13.30 -28.87 1.59
N VAL A 69 -12.44 -28.67 2.60
CA VAL A 69 -12.69 -29.13 3.98
C VAL A 69 -13.90 -28.41 4.61
N GLU A 70 -14.10 -27.12 4.33
CA GLU A 70 -15.29 -26.37 4.79
C GLU A 70 -16.59 -26.95 4.24
N VAL A 71 -16.59 -27.33 2.95
CA VAL A 71 -17.74 -27.97 2.30
C VAL A 71 -17.97 -29.37 2.87
N GLU A 72 -16.92 -30.19 3.00
CA GLU A 72 -17.01 -31.52 3.61
C GLU A 72 -17.54 -31.45 5.05
N ASN A 73 -17.05 -30.51 5.86
CA ASN A 73 -17.53 -30.30 7.22
C ASN A 73 -19.03 -29.97 7.24
N SER A 74 -19.48 -29.08 6.34
CA SER A 74 -20.89 -28.74 6.19
C SER A 74 -21.75 -29.95 5.79
N GLN A 75 -21.25 -30.79 4.87
CA GLN A 75 -21.93 -32.02 4.47
C GLN A 75 -22.01 -33.05 5.60
N LEU A 76 -20.92 -33.26 6.33
CA LEU A 76 -20.88 -34.17 7.49
C LEU A 76 -21.79 -33.69 8.61
N GLN A 77 -21.85 -32.38 8.87
CA GLN A 77 -22.79 -31.81 9.83
C GLN A 77 -24.25 -32.05 9.44
N LEU A 78 -24.59 -31.94 8.15
CA LEU A 78 -25.93 -32.27 7.66
C LEU A 78 -26.23 -33.75 7.85
N ARG A 79 -25.30 -34.63 7.46
CA ARG A 79 -25.48 -36.07 7.58
C ARG A 79 -25.67 -36.52 9.03
N LEU A 80 -24.94 -35.89 9.96
CA LEU A 80 -25.08 -36.12 11.39
C LEU A 80 -26.45 -35.66 11.91
N LYS A 81 -27.01 -34.56 11.40
CA LYS A 81 -28.36 -34.10 11.76
C LYS A 81 -29.44 -35.07 11.28
N GLU A 82 -29.36 -35.50 10.03
CA GLU A 82 -30.28 -36.49 9.45
C GLU A 82 -30.28 -37.80 10.24
N LEU A 83 -29.09 -38.35 10.47
CA LEU A 83 -28.95 -39.62 11.16
C LEU A 83 -29.46 -39.54 12.61
N ASN A 84 -29.19 -38.43 13.31
CA ASN A 84 -29.74 -38.22 14.65
C ASN A 84 -31.27 -38.13 14.66
N GLU A 85 -31.87 -37.49 13.66
CA GLU A 85 -33.32 -37.39 13.55
C GLU A 85 -33.96 -38.75 13.24
N GLU A 86 -33.34 -39.55 12.38
CA GLU A 86 -33.75 -40.93 12.12
C GLU A 86 -33.70 -41.79 13.39
N TYR A 87 -32.60 -41.75 14.14
CA TYR A 87 -32.47 -42.50 15.40
C TYR A 87 -33.53 -42.07 16.43
N ARG A 88 -33.75 -40.76 16.60
CA ARG A 88 -34.78 -40.24 17.50
C ARG A 88 -36.18 -40.66 17.09
N SER A 89 -36.47 -40.64 15.79
CA SER A 89 -37.76 -41.05 15.23
C SER A 89 -38.03 -42.54 15.49
N ARG A 90 -37.05 -43.42 15.19
CA ARG A 90 -37.16 -44.86 15.45
C ARG A 90 -37.34 -45.19 16.93
N LEU A 91 -36.53 -44.58 17.80
CA LEU A 91 -36.65 -44.77 19.25
C LEU A 91 -38.01 -44.29 19.78
N THR A 92 -38.49 -43.15 19.31
CA THR A 92 -39.81 -42.63 19.67
C THR A 92 -40.92 -43.60 19.26
N GLN A 93 -40.82 -44.18 18.05
CA GLN A 93 -41.79 -45.15 17.57
C GLN A 93 -41.76 -46.44 18.41
N TYR A 94 -40.57 -47.00 18.70
CA TYR A 94 -40.46 -48.21 19.52
C TYR A 94 -41.06 -48.04 20.93
N ILE A 95 -40.83 -46.90 21.58
CA ILE A 95 -41.40 -46.66 22.91
C ILE A 95 -42.92 -46.52 22.84
N LYS A 96 -43.45 -45.90 21.78
CA LYS A 96 -44.90 -45.81 21.54
C LYS A 96 -45.52 -47.17 21.26
N ASP A 97 -44.89 -48.00 20.43
CA ASP A 97 -45.36 -49.35 20.12
C ASP A 97 -45.41 -50.22 21.38
N VAL A 98 -44.40 -50.12 22.25
CA VAL A 98 -44.39 -50.80 23.56
C VAL A 98 -45.51 -50.29 24.46
N ALA A 99 -45.75 -48.97 24.50
CA ALA A 99 -46.84 -48.40 25.28
C ALA A 99 -48.22 -48.86 24.79
N ASP A 100 -48.44 -48.84 23.48
CA ASP A 100 -49.67 -49.30 22.83
C ASP A 100 -49.88 -50.80 23.05
N TYR A 101 -48.83 -51.62 23.01
CA TYR A 101 -48.90 -53.04 23.34
C TYR A 101 -49.31 -53.29 24.80
N MET A 102 -48.73 -52.55 25.75
CA MET A 102 -49.05 -52.72 27.18
C MET A 102 -50.47 -52.27 27.51
N ASP A 103 -50.92 -51.15 26.94
CA ASP A 103 -52.30 -50.68 27.11
C ASP A 103 -53.30 -51.62 26.44
N SER A 104 -52.99 -52.16 25.26
CA SER A 104 -53.82 -53.17 24.58
C SER A 104 -53.95 -54.46 25.39
N LYS A 105 -52.85 -54.93 26.01
CA LYS A 105 -52.85 -56.13 26.86
C LYS A 105 -53.66 -55.90 28.15
N ALA A 106 -53.54 -54.72 28.76
CA ALA A 106 -54.31 -54.35 29.95
C ALA A 106 -55.81 -54.24 29.67
N SER A 107 -56.19 -53.74 28.49
CA SER A 107 -57.58 -53.67 28.03
C SER A 107 -58.20 -55.05 27.78
N ASN A 108 -57.43 -56.03 27.30
CA ASN A 108 -57.92 -57.39 27.01
C ASN A 108 -58.14 -58.25 28.28
N LEU A 109 -57.54 -57.87 29.40
CA LEU A 109 -57.67 -58.56 30.70
C LEU A 109 -58.80 -58.00 31.58
N ALA A 110 -59.28 -56.78 31.29
CA ALA A 110 -60.39 -56.16 32.00
C ALA A 110 -61.72 -56.51 31.29
N GLY A 111 -62.55 -57.36 31.91
CA GLY A 111 -63.86 -57.76 31.38
C GLY A 111 -64.84 -56.58 31.16
N PRO A 112 -66.03 -56.82 30.58
CA PRO A 112 -66.89 -55.80 29.95
C PRO A 112 -67.56 -54.76 30.88
N SER A 113 -67.13 -54.63 32.14
CA SER A 113 -67.96 -54.06 33.21
C SER A 113 -67.35 -52.87 33.97
N ARG A 114 -66.40 -52.12 33.40
CA ARG A 114 -65.96 -50.85 34.02
C ARG A 114 -66.02 -49.67 33.05
N ALA A 115 -66.65 -48.60 33.53
CA ALA A 115 -66.93 -47.33 32.86
C ALA A 115 -65.68 -46.67 32.22
N PRO A 116 -65.86 -45.76 31.23
CA PRO A 116 -64.82 -45.34 30.28
C PRO A 116 -63.89 -44.29 30.89
N ALA A 117 -63.11 -44.67 31.90
CA ALA A 117 -62.11 -43.81 32.50
C ALA A 117 -60.74 -44.50 32.43
N ASP A 118 -59.86 -43.91 31.61
CA ASP A 118 -58.41 -44.12 31.63
C ASP A 118 -57.88 -45.49 31.20
N HIS A 119 -58.32 -45.98 30.04
CA HIS A 119 -57.85 -47.24 29.44
C HIS A 119 -56.45 -47.20 28.80
N ALA A 120 -55.70 -46.08 28.85
CA ALA A 120 -54.37 -45.99 28.24
C ALA A 120 -53.35 -45.24 29.13
N PRO A 121 -53.07 -45.73 30.36
CA PRO A 121 -52.19 -45.06 31.29
C PRO A 121 -50.74 -45.01 30.80
N MET A 122 -50.25 -46.05 30.11
CA MET A 122 -48.86 -46.09 29.63
C MET A 122 -48.64 -45.14 28.46
N LYS A 123 -49.54 -45.14 27.48
CA LYS A 123 -49.49 -44.24 26.32
C LYS A 123 -49.45 -42.78 26.75
N ARG A 124 -50.33 -42.38 27.67
CA ARG A 124 -50.34 -41.00 28.18
C ARG A 124 -49.08 -40.63 28.94
N PHE A 125 -48.53 -41.56 29.73
CA PHE A 125 -47.27 -41.34 30.41
C PHE A 125 -46.11 -41.13 29.42
N VAL A 126 -46.00 -42.00 28.41
CA VAL A 126 -45.00 -41.89 27.34
C VAL A 126 -45.18 -40.59 26.54
N ASP A 127 -46.41 -40.24 26.18
CA ASP A 127 -46.70 -39.00 25.46
C ASP A 127 -46.33 -37.75 26.28
N SER A 128 -46.62 -37.75 27.59
CA SER A 128 -46.21 -36.68 28.50
C SER A 128 -44.68 -36.60 28.60
N MET A 129 -44.00 -37.73 28.81
CA MET A 129 -42.54 -37.79 28.89
C MET A 129 -41.89 -37.29 27.60
N LEU A 130 -42.36 -37.73 26.43
CA LEU A 130 -41.86 -37.27 25.13
C LEU A 130 -42.11 -35.78 24.93
N LYS A 131 -43.25 -35.25 25.40
CA LYS A 131 -43.55 -33.82 25.37
C LYS A 131 -42.58 -33.02 26.26
N ASP A 132 -42.30 -33.50 27.46
CA ASP A 132 -41.38 -32.85 28.41
C ASP A 132 -39.94 -32.88 27.89
N ILE A 133 -39.48 -34.00 27.33
CA ILE A 133 -38.17 -34.12 26.68
C ILE A 133 -38.05 -33.12 25.53
N LYS A 134 -39.06 -33.04 24.65
CA LYS A 134 -39.09 -32.05 23.55
C LYS A 134 -39.05 -30.61 24.06
N ALA A 135 -39.80 -30.30 25.11
CA ALA A 135 -39.81 -28.97 25.73
C ALA A 135 -38.45 -28.62 26.35
N SER A 136 -37.80 -29.57 27.04
CA SER A 136 -36.46 -29.41 27.61
C SER A 136 -35.41 -29.14 26.53
N TYR A 137 -35.44 -29.89 25.42
CA TYR A 137 -34.53 -29.65 24.30
C TYR A 137 -34.75 -28.28 23.66
N LYS A 138 -36.00 -27.87 23.43
CA LYS A 138 -36.32 -26.53 22.91
C LYS A 138 -35.81 -25.43 23.84
N SER A 139 -36.04 -25.55 25.15
CA SER A 139 -35.53 -24.58 26.12
C SER A 139 -34.00 -24.51 26.11
N ARG A 140 -33.31 -25.66 26.04
CA ARG A 140 -31.85 -25.70 25.94
C ARG A 140 -31.33 -25.07 24.64
N GLU A 141 -31.97 -25.35 23.52
CA GLU A 141 -31.64 -24.77 22.23
C GLU A 141 -31.82 -23.24 22.25
N GLU A 142 -32.91 -22.74 22.82
CA GLU A 142 -33.16 -21.31 23.02
C GLU A 142 -32.10 -20.66 23.91
N GLN A 143 -31.68 -21.32 24.99
CA GLN A 143 -30.59 -20.85 25.85
C GLN A 143 -29.28 -20.73 25.08
N LEU A 144 -28.92 -21.75 24.29
CA LEU A 144 -27.70 -21.76 23.48
C LEU A 144 -27.76 -20.69 22.38
N ALA A 145 -28.89 -20.56 21.69
CA ALA A 145 -29.11 -19.53 20.69
C ALA A 145 -29.04 -18.12 21.29
N THR A 146 -29.55 -17.93 22.50
CA THR A 146 -29.49 -16.65 23.23
C THR A 146 -28.07 -16.33 23.68
N ALA A 147 -27.34 -17.32 24.20
CA ALA A 147 -25.93 -17.16 24.57
C ALA A 147 -25.08 -16.81 23.33
N ALA A 148 -25.25 -17.51 22.22
CA ALA A 148 -24.57 -17.24 20.94
C ALA A 148 -24.86 -15.82 20.44
N ARG A 149 -26.13 -15.39 20.45
CA ARG A 149 -26.53 -14.02 20.13
C ARG A 149 -25.88 -13.00 21.08
N GLY A 150 -25.79 -13.33 22.37
CA GLY A 150 -25.11 -12.52 23.38
C GLY A 150 -23.60 -12.36 23.13
N TYR A 151 -22.90 -13.45 22.78
CA TYR A 151 -21.49 -13.41 22.38
C TYR A 151 -21.29 -12.55 21.13
N LYS A 152 -22.11 -12.75 20.08
CA LYS A 152 -22.06 -11.94 18.87
C LYS A 152 -22.28 -10.44 19.16
N LYS A 153 -23.21 -10.10 20.04
CA LYS A 153 -23.44 -8.72 20.48
C LYS A 153 -22.24 -8.15 21.24
N ARG A 154 -21.67 -8.89 22.19
CA ARG A 154 -20.46 -8.49 22.93
C ARG A 154 -19.28 -8.26 21.99
N MET A 155 -19.09 -9.16 21.02
CA MET A 155 -18.03 -9.06 20.03
C MET A 155 -18.16 -7.80 19.17
N LYS A 156 -19.36 -7.52 18.65
CA LYS A 156 -19.65 -6.27 17.94
C LYS A 156 -19.38 -5.02 18.79
N ASN A 157 -19.74 -5.06 20.08
CA ASN A 157 -19.46 -3.94 20.99
C ASN A 157 -17.96 -3.76 21.25
N LEU A 158 -17.20 -4.84 21.33
CA LEU A 158 -15.74 -4.80 21.47
C LEU A 158 -15.09 -4.16 20.24
N VAL A 159 -15.51 -4.56 19.04
CA VAL A 159 -15.04 -3.95 17.77
C VAL A 159 -15.31 -2.44 17.75
N LYS A 160 -16.51 -1.99 18.13
CA LYS A 160 -16.81 -0.56 18.23
C LYS A 160 -15.93 0.18 19.23
N LYS A 161 -15.64 -0.43 20.38
CA LYS A 161 -14.73 0.15 21.38
C LYS A 161 -13.30 0.25 20.84
N HIS A 162 -12.86 -0.77 20.11
CA HIS A 162 -11.56 -0.80 19.43
C HIS A 162 -11.45 0.30 18.39
N GLU A 163 -12.46 0.48 17.55
CA GLU A 163 -12.52 1.56 16.56
C GLU A 163 -12.44 2.95 17.23
N ASN A 164 -13.23 3.17 18.29
CA ASN A 164 -13.16 4.43 19.05
C ASN A 164 -11.78 4.67 19.67
N LEU A 165 -11.15 3.62 20.19
CA LEU A 165 -9.81 3.70 20.76
C LEU A 165 -8.77 4.03 19.68
N LEU A 166 -8.88 3.44 18.49
CA LEU A 166 -8.01 3.77 17.36
C LEU A 166 -8.15 5.22 16.92
N ILE A 167 -9.37 5.76 16.91
CA ILE A 167 -9.61 7.18 16.61
C ILE A 167 -8.92 8.07 17.66
N ALA A 168 -9.10 7.77 18.95
CA ALA A 168 -8.48 8.53 20.04
C ALA A 168 -6.95 8.46 19.99
N TYR A 169 -6.41 7.26 19.75
CA TYR A 169 -4.98 7.03 19.58
C TYR A 169 -4.42 7.82 18.38
N GLY A 170 -5.10 7.79 17.23
CA GLY A 170 -4.70 8.55 16.04
C GLY A 170 -4.67 10.05 16.28
N LEU A 171 -5.68 10.59 16.97
CA LEU A 171 -5.72 12.00 17.36
C LEU A 171 -4.55 12.36 18.30
N GLN A 172 -4.29 11.53 19.31
CA GLN A 172 -3.19 11.73 20.24
C GLN A 172 -1.83 11.72 19.51
N ARG A 173 -1.62 10.80 18.58
CA ARG A 173 -0.40 10.76 17.76
C ARG A 173 -0.23 12.00 16.92
N GLN A 174 -1.30 12.49 16.31
CA GLN A 174 -1.25 13.71 15.52
C GLN A 174 -0.90 14.92 16.40
N GLN A 175 -1.48 15.00 17.60
CA GLN A 175 -1.15 16.05 18.57
C GLN A 175 0.33 15.99 18.97
N ILE A 176 0.86 14.81 19.29
CA ILE A 176 2.29 14.62 19.62
C ILE A 176 3.18 15.04 18.43
N ARG A 177 2.81 14.71 17.19
CA ARG A 177 3.56 15.18 16.01
C ARG A 177 3.53 16.69 15.83
N SER A 178 2.40 17.33 16.15
CA SER A 178 2.28 18.79 16.02
C SER A 178 2.97 19.57 17.14
N LEU A 179 3.02 19.00 18.35
CA LEU A 179 3.53 19.67 19.54
C LEU A 179 4.98 19.28 19.87
N GLY A 180 5.41 18.11 19.41
CA GLY A 180 6.70 17.51 19.72
C GLY A 180 7.81 17.97 18.79
N ASN A 181 8.99 18.19 19.37
CA ASN A 181 10.23 18.29 18.61
C ASN A 181 10.52 16.94 17.93
N SER A 182 11.34 16.93 16.86
CA SER A 182 11.62 15.76 16.00
C SER A 182 12.13 14.49 16.70
N THR A 183 12.37 14.54 18.01
CA THR A 183 12.86 13.46 18.87
C THR A 183 11.76 12.66 19.58
N THR A 184 10.49 13.08 19.48
CA THR A 184 9.38 12.44 20.22
C THR A 184 8.77 11.28 19.42
N ASP A 185 8.97 10.04 19.88
CA ASP A 185 8.34 8.86 19.27
C ASP A 185 6.82 8.88 19.44
N CYS A 186 6.10 8.82 18.32
CA CYS A 186 4.64 8.82 18.28
C CYS A 186 4.04 7.41 18.34
N GLY A 187 4.85 6.38 18.58
CA GLY A 187 4.43 4.98 18.67
C GLY A 187 3.97 4.37 17.34
N PRO A 188 3.59 3.08 17.36
CA PRO A 188 3.22 2.30 16.17
C PRO A 188 2.07 2.94 15.37
N ALA A 189 2.04 2.72 14.06
CA ALA A 189 0.93 3.18 13.22
C ALA A 189 -0.39 2.44 13.53
N GLU A 190 -1.53 3.11 13.34
CA GLU A 190 -2.87 2.55 13.57
C GLU A 190 -3.14 1.25 12.79
N LEU A 191 -2.48 1.10 11.64
CA LEU A 191 -2.54 -0.09 10.79
C LEU A 191 -2.11 -1.38 11.51
N HIS A 192 -1.17 -1.29 12.46
CA HIS A 192 -0.69 -2.43 13.24
C HIS A 192 -1.75 -3.00 14.19
N PHE A 193 -2.83 -2.25 14.44
CA PHE A 193 -3.92 -2.65 15.31
C PHE A 193 -5.19 -2.99 14.52
N SER A 194 -5.11 -3.20 13.20
CA SER A 194 -6.26 -3.58 12.39
C SER A 194 -6.75 -4.99 12.76
N ILE A 195 -8.06 -5.15 12.90
CA ILE A 195 -8.69 -6.47 13.10
C ILE A 195 -8.69 -7.20 11.75
N THR A 196 -8.18 -8.43 11.69
CA THR A 196 -8.13 -9.23 10.45
C THR A 196 -9.31 -10.21 10.32
N ASP A 197 -10.06 -10.44 11.39
CA ASP A 197 -11.14 -11.43 11.43
C ASP A 197 -12.29 -11.08 10.45
N PRO A 198 -12.55 -11.93 9.43
CA PRO A 198 -13.54 -11.66 8.40
C PRO A 198 -14.99 -11.64 8.93
N GLU A 199 -15.29 -12.30 10.05
CA GLU A 199 -16.63 -12.30 10.67
C GLU A 199 -16.94 -10.98 11.38
N LEU A 200 -15.90 -10.25 11.78
CA LEU A 200 -15.98 -9.00 12.53
C LEU A 200 -15.88 -7.77 11.65
N LEU A 201 -15.21 -7.90 10.51
CA LEU A 201 -15.05 -6.83 9.54
C LEU A 201 -16.29 -6.63 8.68
N THR A 202 -16.88 -5.44 8.73
CA THR A 202 -17.81 -5.02 7.67
C THR A 202 -17.04 -4.63 6.42
N ASN A 203 -17.68 -4.67 5.25
CA ASN A 203 -17.06 -4.29 3.98
C ASN A 203 -16.42 -2.90 4.06
N THR A 204 -17.10 -1.95 4.71
CA THR A 204 -16.61 -0.59 4.97
C THR A 204 -15.31 -0.56 5.77
N THR A 205 -15.17 -1.40 6.80
CA THR A 205 -13.95 -1.45 7.62
C THR A 205 -12.77 -2.05 6.84
N ARG A 206 -13.04 -3.01 5.93
CA ARG A 206 -12.00 -3.55 5.03
C ARG A 206 -11.51 -2.50 4.04
N GLU A 207 -12.41 -1.75 3.44
CA GLU A 207 -12.07 -0.65 2.54
C GLU A 207 -11.29 0.45 3.28
N LEU A 208 -11.70 0.82 4.50
CA LEU A 208 -10.96 1.76 5.34
C LEU A 208 -9.54 1.27 5.65
N ASN A 209 -9.34 -0.03 5.92
CA ASN A 209 -8.00 -0.58 6.15
C ASN A 209 -7.13 -0.50 4.88
N ARG A 210 -7.67 -0.84 3.71
CA ARG A 210 -6.98 -0.67 2.42
C ARG A 210 -6.57 0.78 2.17
N LEU A 211 -7.50 1.72 2.38
CA LEU A 211 -7.22 3.15 2.22
C LEU A 211 -6.15 3.67 3.18
N ARG A 212 -6.11 3.14 4.42
CA ARG A 212 -5.04 3.48 5.38
C ARG A 212 -3.69 2.95 4.92
N GLU A 213 -3.63 1.74 4.36
CA GLU A 213 -2.39 1.17 3.82
C GLU A 213 -1.88 1.99 2.63
N ASP A 214 -2.78 2.34 1.70
CA ASP A 214 -2.42 3.14 0.54
C ASP A 214 -1.98 4.56 0.93
N LYS A 215 -2.64 5.16 1.92
CA LYS A 215 -2.18 6.41 2.52
C LYS A 215 -0.76 6.28 3.09
N ALA A 216 -0.46 5.22 3.85
CA ALA A 216 0.87 5.02 4.40
C ALA A 216 1.95 4.86 3.31
N LYS A 217 1.65 4.12 2.23
CA LYS A 217 2.54 4.00 1.07
C LYS A 217 2.80 5.36 0.41
N LEU A 218 1.74 6.15 0.19
CA LEU A 218 1.85 7.48 -0.40
C LEU A 218 2.64 8.46 0.50
N GLU A 219 2.47 8.38 1.83
CA GLU A 219 3.25 9.18 2.78
C GLU A 219 4.76 8.86 2.71
N VAL A 220 5.13 7.59 2.58
CA VAL A 220 6.54 7.17 2.40
C VAL A 220 7.09 7.68 1.06
N GLN A 221 6.34 7.52 -0.03
CA GLN A 221 6.73 8.05 -1.35
C GLN A 221 6.91 9.57 -1.34
N LEU A 222 6.02 10.29 -0.65
CA LEU A 222 6.13 11.74 -0.48
C LEU A 222 7.40 12.13 0.27
N GLN A 223 7.74 11.43 1.35
CA GLN A 223 8.97 11.67 2.12
C GLN A 223 10.23 11.39 1.28
N GLU A 224 10.23 10.33 0.47
CA GLU A 224 11.33 10.03 -0.46
C GLU A 224 11.48 11.13 -1.52
N LEU A 225 10.39 11.53 -2.16
CA LEU A 225 10.39 12.63 -3.13
C LEU A 225 10.83 13.94 -2.49
N GLN A 226 10.41 14.25 -1.27
CA GLN A 226 10.87 15.43 -0.53
C GLN A 226 12.37 15.40 -0.26
N LYS A 227 12.94 14.23 0.06
CA LYS A 227 14.39 14.08 0.23
C LYS A 227 15.15 14.24 -1.09
N VAL A 228 14.62 13.69 -2.19
CA VAL A 228 15.21 13.84 -3.52
C VAL A 228 15.17 15.30 -3.96
N VAL A 229 14.04 15.98 -3.77
CA VAL A 229 13.89 17.42 -4.07
C VAL A 229 14.78 18.27 -3.16
N SER A 230 14.86 17.97 -1.86
CA SER A 230 15.77 18.68 -0.95
C SER A 230 17.23 18.42 -1.28
N GLY A 231 17.59 17.22 -1.74
CA GLY A 231 18.93 16.88 -2.21
C GLY A 231 19.29 17.56 -3.53
N LEU A 232 18.32 17.67 -4.45
CA LEU A 232 18.46 18.43 -5.70
C LEU A 232 18.56 19.94 -5.44
N LEU A 233 17.80 20.47 -4.49
CA LEU A 233 17.89 21.86 -4.05
C LEU A 233 19.18 22.13 -3.25
N ALA A 234 19.71 21.16 -2.51
CA ALA A 234 21.02 21.29 -1.87
C ALA A 234 22.17 21.24 -2.88
N LEU A 235 21.97 20.59 -4.03
CA LEU A 235 22.89 20.64 -5.18
C LEU A 235 22.66 21.86 -6.09
N GLN A 236 21.50 22.52 -5.98
CA GLN A 236 21.14 23.75 -6.67
C GLN A 236 21.14 24.92 -5.69
N LEU A 237 22.31 25.50 -5.45
CA LEU A 237 22.59 26.95 -5.44
C LEU A 237 23.87 27.17 -4.62
N ASP A 238 25.00 26.92 -5.28
CA ASP A 238 26.20 27.66 -4.91
C ASP A 238 25.99 29.08 -5.45
N GLU A 239 25.51 29.99 -4.60
CA GLU A 239 25.16 31.39 -4.93
C GLU A 239 26.35 32.09 -5.63
N GLU A 240 27.58 31.67 -5.30
CA GLU A 240 28.82 32.14 -5.91
C GLU A 240 28.93 31.73 -7.39
N ARG A 241 28.54 30.50 -7.75
CA ARG A 241 28.56 30.04 -9.16
C ARG A 241 27.47 30.72 -9.98
N TRP A 242 26.32 31.04 -9.38
CA TRP A 242 25.27 31.82 -10.04
C TRP A 242 25.64 33.30 -10.19
N ALA A 243 26.32 33.88 -9.22
CA ALA A 243 26.85 35.24 -9.33
C ALA A 243 27.90 35.35 -10.45
N GLU A 244 28.80 34.38 -10.56
CA GLU A 244 29.80 34.31 -11.62
C GLU A 244 29.16 34.20 -13.02
N LEU A 245 28.14 33.37 -13.17
CA LEU A 245 27.47 33.19 -14.46
C LEU A 245 26.67 34.45 -14.89
N ARG A 246 26.06 35.17 -13.93
CA ARG A 246 25.42 36.47 -14.20
C ARG A 246 26.44 37.53 -14.60
N LYS A 247 27.60 37.55 -13.94
CA LYS A 247 28.70 38.45 -14.26
C LYS A 247 29.24 38.20 -15.67
N GLN A 248 29.47 36.94 -16.04
CA GLN A 248 29.93 36.57 -17.38
C GLN A 248 28.92 36.96 -18.48
N LEU A 249 27.61 36.81 -18.22
CA LEU A 249 26.57 37.26 -19.13
C LEU A 249 26.53 38.79 -19.28
N GLN A 250 26.72 39.53 -18.18
CA GLN A 250 26.79 40.99 -18.21
C GLN A 250 28.03 41.48 -18.97
N GLU A 251 29.18 40.88 -18.71
CA GLU A 251 30.43 41.19 -19.41
C GLU A 251 30.30 40.91 -20.91
N PHE A 252 29.80 39.73 -21.30
CA PHE A 252 29.56 39.40 -22.70
C PHE A 252 28.58 40.36 -23.38
N ALA A 253 27.49 40.74 -22.70
CA ALA A 253 26.52 41.69 -23.24
C ALA A 253 27.14 43.09 -23.42
N HIS A 254 27.94 43.55 -22.46
CA HIS A 254 28.62 44.84 -22.56
C HIS A 254 29.67 44.87 -23.67
N THR A 255 30.54 43.86 -23.76
CA THR A 255 31.57 43.82 -24.82
C THR A 255 30.94 43.76 -26.20
N THR A 256 29.91 42.92 -26.37
CA THR A 256 29.19 42.81 -27.64
C THR A 256 28.50 44.13 -28.01
N GLN A 257 27.98 44.87 -27.04
CA GLN A 257 27.37 46.17 -27.28
C GLN A 257 28.40 47.25 -27.67
N GLU A 258 29.55 47.30 -26.98
CA GLU A 258 30.63 48.23 -27.30
C GLU A 258 31.17 48.02 -28.73
N ASP A 259 31.37 46.76 -29.13
CA ASP A 259 31.82 46.40 -30.48
C ASP A 259 30.83 46.90 -31.55
N LEU A 260 29.53 46.68 -31.33
CA LEU A 260 28.47 47.14 -32.24
C LEU A 260 28.37 48.67 -32.32
N GLU A 261 28.54 49.37 -31.20
CA GLU A 261 28.54 50.83 -31.17
C GLU A 261 29.77 51.42 -31.90
N GLN A 262 30.92 50.76 -31.76
CA GLN A 262 32.14 51.14 -32.47
C GLN A 262 31.98 50.92 -33.98
N GLU A 263 31.47 49.77 -34.43
CA GLU A 263 31.18 49.53 -35.84
C GLU A 263 30.17 50.55 -36.40
N ARG A 264 29.11 50.85 -35.65
CA ARG A 264 28.12 51.87 -36.03
C ARG A 264 28.77 53.24 -36.20
N SER A 265 29.66 53.65 -35.30
CA SER A 265 30.36 54.94 -35.39
C SER A 265 31.27 55.03 -36.63
N GLN A 266 31.98 53.94 -36.95
CA GLN A 266 32.84 53.86 -38.13
C GLN A 266 32.02 53.92 -39.42
N LEU A 267 30.90 53.18 -39.48
CA LEU A 267 30.00 53.19 -40.62
C LEU A 267 29.38 54.57 -40.84
N LEU A 268 28.95 55.25 -39.77
CA LEU A 268 28.44 56.62 -39.86
C LEU A 268 29.49 57.58 -40.39
N THR A 269 30.74 57.49 -39.92
CA THR A 269 31.83 58.35 -40.40
C THR A 269 32.10 58.12 -41.89
N ARG A 270 32.12 56.86 -42.34
CA ARG A 270 32.29 56.52 -43.76
C ARG A 270 31.11 56.97 -44.61
N ALA A 271 29.89 56.90 -44.08
CA ALA A 271 28.70 57.38 -44.77
C ALA A 271 28.74 58.91 -44.97
N VAL A 272 29.12 59.69 -43.94
CA VAL A 272 29.26 61.15 -44.05
C VAL A 272 30.32 61.52 -45.10
N VAL A 273 31.49 60.88 -45.07
CA VAL A 273 32.54 61.12 -46.08
C VAL A 273 32.06 60.78 -47.49
N ALA A 274 31.29 59.69 -47.65
CA ALA A 274 30.70 59.34 -48.94
C ALA A 274 29.62 60.36 -49.39
N GLU A 275 28.79 60.86 -48.49
CA GLU A 275 27.81 61.93 -48.77
C GLU A 275 28.49 63.24 -49.18
N GLU A 276 29.60 63.62 -48.53
CA GLU A 276 30.42 64.77 -48.90
C GLU A 276 31.03 64.59 -50.30
N GLN A 277 31.63 63.42 -50.59
CA GLN A 277 32.18 63.11 -51.91
C GLN A 277 31.11 63.16 -53.02
N VAL A 278 29.90 62.65 -52.76
CA VAL A 278 28.78 62.73 -53.71
C VAL A 278 28.35 64.18 -53.91
N SER A 279 28.30 64.99 -52.84
CA SER A 279 27.97 66.41 -52.92
C SER A 279 29.02 67.20 -53.72
N GLU A 280 30.31 66.92 -53.52
CA GLU A 280 31.41 67.50 -54.31
C GLU A 280 31.31 67.13 -55.79
N LEU A 281 31.03 65.85 -56.09
CA LEU A 281 30.82 65.38 -57.46
C LEU A 281 29.60 66.03 -58.11
N GLN A 282 28.51 66.18 -57.37
CA GLN A 282 27.29 66.85 -57.83
C GLN A 282 27.57 68.33 -58.11
N GLU A 283 28.27 69.02 -57.21
CA GLU A 283 28.68 70.43 -57.41
C GLU A 283 29.63 70.58 -58.61
N TYR A 284 30.52 69.62 -58.84
CA TYR A 284 31.37 69.58 -60.03
C TYR A 284 30.55 69.42 -61.32
N ILE A 285 29.58 68.50 -61.33
CA ILE A 285 28.64 68.32 -62.45
C ILE A 285 27.85 69.60 -62.71
N ASP A 286 27.29 70.22 -61.66
CA ASP A 286 26.48 71.45 -61.76
C ASP A 286 27.31 72.67 -62.21
N LYS A 287 28.62 72.70 -61.94
CA LYS A 287 29.52 73.79 -62.38
C LYS A 287 30.11 73.57 -63.77
N HIS A 288 30.34 72.33 -64.19
CA HIS A 288 31.17 72.01 -65.37
C HIS A 288 30.47 71.22 -66.47
N LEU A 289 29.35 70.55 -66.20
CA LEU A 289 28.71 69.62 -67.14
C LEU A 289 27.26 69.99 -67.50
N THR A 290 26.60 70.87 -66.75
CA THR A 290 25.32 71.49 -67.15
C THR A 290 25.55 72.65 -68.13
N ARG A 291 25.75 72.30 -69.40
CA ARG A 291 25.56 73.16 -70.57
C ARG A 291 24.63 72.47 -71.55
#